data_AF-A0A1R4IHL1-F1
#
_entry.id   AF-A0A1R4IHL1-F1
#
_cell.length_a   1.000
_cell.length_b   1.000
_cell.length_c   1.000
_cell.angle_alpha   90.00
_cell.angle_beta   90.00
_cell.angle_gamma   90.00
#
_symmetry.space_group_name_H-M   'P 1'
#
loop_
_entity.id
_entity.type
_entity.pdbx_description
1 polymer ?
#
loop_
_entity_poly.entity_id
_entity_poly.type
_entity_poly.pdbx_seq_one_letter_code
_entity_poly.pdbx_strand_id
1 'polypeptide(L)' 'MASNTPDEMPYLPGNNVTISGDDVRLRDFFTALAEGGQVTLPMEKQMWGAEFGQLTDKFGINWMVNLNA' A
#
# COMPACT_ATOMS: atom_id res chain seq x y z
N MET A 1 -12.89 4.01 -12.24
CA MET A 1 -11.99 5.06 -12.76
C MET A 1 -10.83 4.34 -13.44
N ALA A 2 -10.71 4.45 -14.77
CA ALA A 2 -9.57 3.91 -15.52
C ALA A 2 -8.64 5.08 -15.85
N SER A 3 -7.39 5.03 -15.37
CA SER A 3 -6.37 6.05 -15.62
C SER A 3 -5.31 5.40 -16.51
N ASN A 4 -5.14 5.92 -17.73
CA ASN A 4 -4.14 5.44 -18.68
C ASN A 4 -2.74 5.90 -18.24
N THR A 5 -1.79 4.97 -18.23
CA THR A 5 -0.36 5.26 -18.13
C THR A 5 0.18 5.75 -19.49
N PRO A 6 0.79 6.94 -19.57
CA PRO A 6 1.47 7.42 -20.78
C PRO A 6 2.80 6.68 -21.03
N ASP A 7 3.25 6.66 -22.29
CA ASP A 7 4.36 5.83 -22.83
C ASP A 7 5.73 6.01 -22.14
N GLU A 8 5.94 7.08 -21.37
CA GLU A 8 7.21 7.34 -20.65
C GLU A 8 7.30 6.65 -19.27
N MET A 9 6.22 6.02 -18.79
CA MET A 9 6.27 5.20 -17.58
C MET A 9 6.50 3.73 -17.96
N PRO A 10 7.58 3.08 -17.50
CA PRO A 10 7.74 1.64 -17.70
C PRO A 10 6.53 0.93 -17.08
N TYR A 11 5.68 0.38 -17.94
CA TYR A 11 4.51 -0.40 -17.55
C TYR A 11 5.01 -1.68 -16.86
N LEU A 12 4.89 -1.70 -15.54
CA LEU A 12 5.13 -2.88 -14.70
C LEU A 12 3.76 -3.46 -14.31
N PRO A 13 3.15 -4.33 -15.15
CA PRO A 13 1.86 -4.91 -14.86
C PRO A 13 1.88 -5.69 -13.54
N GLY A 14 0.89 -5.44 -12.68
CA GLY A 14 0.55 -6.33 -11.57
C GLY A 14 1.34 -6.13 -10.28
N ASN A 15 2.02 -5.00 -10.10
CA ASN A 15 2.89 -4.79 -8.95
C ASN A 15 2.28 -3.90 -7.86
N ASN A 16 0.95 -3.75 -7.86
CA ASN A 16 0.19 -2.86 -6.99
C ASN A 16 -0.90 -3.69 -6.32
N VAL A 17 -0.75 -3.97 -5.03
CA VAL A 17 -1.72 -4.73 -4.25
C VAL A 17 -2.37 -3.81 -3.23
N THR A 18 -3.69 -3.69 -3.27
CA THR A 18 -4.44 -2.94 -2.27
C THR A 18 -5.17 -3.92 -1.36
N ILE A 19 -4.96 -3.80 -0.05
CA ILE A 19 -5.73 -4.51 0.97
C ILE A 19 -6.51 -3.48 1.77
N SER A 20 -7.82 -3.69 1.89
CA SER A 20 -8.71 -2.89 2.72
C SER A 20 -9.48 -3.78 3.69
N GLY A 21 -9.58 -3.40 4.95
CA GLY A 21 -10.39 -4.10 5.93
C GLY A 21 -10.39 -3.40 7.28
N ASP A 22 -11.09 -4.00 8.23
CA ASP A 22 -11.34 -3.41 9.55
C ASP A 22 -10.54 -4.15 10.64
N ASP A 23 -9.68 -5.09 10.22
CA ASP A 23 -8.89 -5.94 11.11
C ASP A 23 -7.59 -5.24 11.50
N VAL A 24 -7.38 -5.07 12.80
CA VAL A 24 -6.15 -4.58 13.41
C VAL A 24 -4.90 -5.32 12.93
N ARG A 25 -5.02 -6.59 12.54
CA ARG A 25 -3.93 -7.40 11.96
C ARG A 25 -3.33 -6.79 10.69
N LEU A 26 -4.04 -5.90 10.00
CA LEU A 26 -3.51 -5.18 8.84
C LEU A 26 -2.28 -4.34 9.19
N ARG A 27 -2.17 -3.82 10.42
CA ARG A 27 -0.94 -3.18 10.91
C ARG A 27 0.22 -4.17 10.98
N ASP A 28 -0.01 -5.35 11.53
CA ASP A 28 1.03 -6.38 11.66
C ASP A 28 1.50 -6.85 10.28
N PHE A 29 0.59 -7.02 9.32
CA PHE A 29 0.93 -7.30 7.92
C PHE A 29 1.73 -6.17 7.28
N PHE A 30 1.34 -4.92 7.51
CA PHE A 30 2.08 -3.75 7.00
C PHE A 30 3.51 -3.72 7.56
N THR A 31 3.69 -3.94 8.86
CA THR A 31 5.01 -4.02 9.48
C THR A 31 5.83 -5.18 8.92
N ALA A 32 5.23 -6.36 8.74
CA ALA A 32 5.91 -7.52 8.18
C ALA A 32 6.34 -7.32 6.71
N LEU A 33 5.52 -6.65 5.90
CA LEU A 33 5.87 -6.31 4.51
C LEU A 33 6.92 -5.20 4.42
N ALA A 34 6.96 -4.33 5.43
CA ALA A 34 8.00 -3.30 5.56
C ALA A 34 9.36 -3.89 5.95
N GLU A 35 9.41 -5.09 6.55
CA GLU A 35 10.67 -5.78 6.85
C GLU A 35 11.40 -6.20 5.57
N GLY A 36 12.41 -5.40 5.21
CA GLY A 36 13.19 -5.57 3.97
C GLY A 36 12.58 -4.86 2.77
N GLY A 37 11.43 -4.20 2.94
CA GLY A 37 10.85 -3.27 1.99
C GLY A 37 11.22 -1.82 2.28
N GLN A 38 10.59 -0.91 1.54
CA GLN A 38 10.68 0.53 1.71
C GLN A 38 9.29 1.09 1.99
N VAL A 39 9.08 1.58 3.21
CA VAL A 39 7.87 2.31 3.56
C VAL A 39 7.86 3.64 2.83
N THR A 40 6.86 3.86 1.98
CA THR A 40 6.67 5.13 1.26
C THR A 40 5.80 6.08 2.07
N LEU A 41 4.76 5.52 2.71
CA LEU A 41 3.86 6.20 3.61
C LEU A 41 3.60 5.29 4.82
N PRO A 42 3.99 5.68 6.05
CA PRO A 42 3.67 4.90 7.24
C PRO A 42 2.14 4.81 7.41
N MET A 43 1.66 3.77 8.10
CA MET A 43 0.25 3.67 8.47
C MET A 43 -0.09 4.82 9.42
N GLU A 44 -0.80 5.82 8.90
CA GLU A 44 -1.25 6.98 9.65
C GLU A 44 -2.75 7.19 9.50
N LYS A 45 -3.37 7.70 10.56
CA LYS A 45 -4.78 8.07 10.56
C LYS A 45 -4.99 9.29 9.66
N GLN A 46 -5.77 9.10 8.61
CA GLN A 46 -6.06 10.12 7.63
C GLN A 46 -7.21 11.01 8.09
N MET A 47 -7.30 12.19 7.46
CA MET A 47 -8.29 13.22 7.78
C MET A 47 -9.75 12.76 7.68
N TRP A 48 -10.01 11.70 6.92
CA TRP A 48 -11.33 11.08 6.73
C TRP A 48 -11.63 9.93 7.71
N GLY A 49 -10.79 9.73 8.73
CA GLY A 49 -11.03 8.81 9.85
C GLY A 49 -10.50 7.39 9.68
N ALA A 50 -10.19 6.95 8.45
CA ALA A 50 -9.53 5.68 8.16
C ALA A 50 -7.99 5.81 8.28
N GLU A 51 -7.29 4.71 8.51
CA GLU A 51 -5.83 4.68 8.50
C GLU A 51 -5.32 4.13 7.18
N PHE A 52 -4.33 4.80 6.60
CA PHE A 52 -3.78 4.43 5.32
C PHE A 52 -2.26 4.38 5.38
N GLY A 53 -1.68 3.38 4.72
CA GLY A 53 -0.24 3.21 4.58
C GLY A 53 0.12 2.68 3.19
N GLN A 54 1.33 2.99 2.75
CA GLN A 54 1.90 2.50 1.50
C GLN A 54 3.36 2.08 1.69
N LEU A 55 3.71 0.92 1.16
CA LEU A 55 5.09 0.42 1.18
C LEU A 55 5.40 -0.32 -0.11
N THR A 56 6.68 -0.44 -0.44
CA THR A 56 7.17 -1.36 -1.46
C THR A 56 7.88 -2.49 -0.75
N ASP A 57 7.49 -3.74 -0.96
CA ASP A 57 8.18 -4.87 -0.31
C ASP A 57 9.55 -5.15 -0.97
N LYS A 58 10.29 -6.11 -0.39
CA LYS A 58 11.60 -6.54 -0.91
C LYS A 58 11.57 -7.17 -2.30
N PHE A 59 10.40 -7.59 -2.77
CA PHE A 59 10.20 -8.16 -4.10
C PHE A 59 9.85 -7.07 -5.13
N GLY A 60 9.74 -5.82 -4.68
CA GLY A 60 9.41 -4.66 -5.48
C GLY A 60 7.91 -4.39 -5.56
N ILE A 61 7.05 -5.17 -4.87
CA ILE A 61 5.59 -5.03 -4.94
C ILE A 61 5.15 -3.84 -4.10
N ASN A 62 4.38 -2.94 -4.70
CA ASN A 62 3.77 -1.81 -4.03
C ASN A 62 2.47 -2.26 -3.34
N TRP A 63 2.45 -2.15 -2.02
CA TRP A 63 1.34 -2.47 -1.16
C TRP A 63 0.69 -1.19 -0.64
N MET A 64 -0.62 -1.09 -0.82
CA MET A 64 -1.47 -0.06 -0.24
C MET A 64 -2.38 -0.73 0.78
N VAL A 65 -2.30 -0.30 2.03
CA VAL A 65 -3.11 -0.86 3.13
C VAL A 65 -4.05 0.22 3.64
N ASN A 66 -5.34 -0.09 3.64
CA ASN A 66 -6.38 0.78 4.17
C ASN A 66 -7.10 0.07 5.33
N LEU A 67 -7.02 0.66 6.52
CA LEU A 67 -7.74 0.23 7.70
C LEU A 67 -8.95 1.15 7.88
N ASN A 68 -10.13 0.66 7.59
CA ASN A 68 -11.36 1.40 7.88
C ASN A 68 -11.66 1.33 9.38
N ALA A 69 -12.21 2.41 9.91
CA ALA A 69 -12.58 2.54 11.33
C ALA A 69 -14.00 2.04 11.60
#